data_AF-A0A1G5K2E4-F1
#
_entry.id   AF-A0A1G5K2E4-F1
#
_cell.length_a   1.000
_cell.length_b   1.000
_cell.length_c   1.000
_cell.angle_alpha   90.00
_cell.angle_beta   90.00
_cell.angle_gamma   90.00
#
_symmetry.space_group_name_H-M   'P 1'
#
loop_
_entity.id
_entity.type
_entity.pdbx_description
1 polymer ?
#
loop_
_entity_poly.entity_id
_entity_poly.type
_entity_poly.pdbx_seq_one_letter_code
_entity_poly.pdbx_strand_id
1 'polypeptide(L)'
;MNATKDQKLTIRRNSAWQESIKEEWVQWGTGDNSKTSLNDLTFEQADRIIKAQTGNDPDKARFQKFDFKNSQHKYILSMLHTVGWTKEHNGRLVGDMEAFGNWLQTRSPIKLPLTEQGKAQLQKTIYAFEQVVKHQFS
;
A
#
# COMPACT_ATOMS: atom_id res chain seq x y z
N MET A 1 12.95 -7.29 13.48
CA MET A 1 13.61 -7.06 12.17
C MET A 1 14.03 -5.61 12.07
N ASN A 2 15.23 -5.34 11.54
CA ASN A 2 15.69 -3.97 11.29
C ASN A 2 14.98 -3.37 10.07
N ALA A 3 14.96 -2.04 9.98
CA ALA A 3 14.38 -1.33 8.84
C ALA A 3 15.02 -1.77 7.51
N THR A 4 14.21 -1.86 6.45
CA THR A 4 14.67 -2.24 5.11
C THR A 4 15.44 -1.11 4.45
N LYS A 5 16.24 -1.44 3.42
CA LYS A 5 16.98 -0.43 2.64
C LYS A 5 16.04 0.62 2.04
N ASP A 6 14.89 0.19 1.55
CA ASP A 6 13.90 1.07 0.92
C ASP A 6 13.23 2.01 1.92
N GLN A 7 12.92 1.51 3.13
CA GLN A 7 12.39 2.36 4.21
C GLN A 7 13.41 3.45 4.59
N LYS A 8 14.67 3.08 4.79
CA LYS A 8 15.75 4.02 5.14
C LYS A 8 15.94 5.07 4.03
N LEU A 9 15.95 4.65 2.78
CA LEU A 9 16.06 5.54 1.63
C LEU A 9 14.88 6.51 1.53
N THR A 10 13.66 6.03 1.81
CA THR A 10 12.43 6.84 1.80
C THR A 10 12.49 7.92 2.87
N ILE A 11 12.84 7.55 4.12
CA ILE A 11 13.00 8.51 5.22
C ILE A 11 14.05 9.57 4.86
N ARG A 12 15.18 9.15 4.29
CA ARG A 12 16.27 10.07 3.91
C ARG A 12 15.84 11.05 2.81
N ARG A 13 15.12 10.56 1.79
CA ARG A 13 14.57 11.37 0.70
C ARG A 13 13.55 12.38 1.21
N ASN A 14 12.61 11.95 2.06
CA ASN A 14 11.59 12.82 2.65
C ASN A 14 12.21 13.88 3.58
N SER A 15 13.36 13.59 4.18
CA SER A 15 14.14 14.55 4.97
C SER A 15 15.00 15.48 4.11
N ALA A 16 14.77 15.54 2.79
CA ALA A 16 15.56 16.32 1.84
C ALA A 16 17.08 16.13 1.95
N TRP A 17 17.52 14.95 2.37
CA TRP A 17 18.94 14.63 2.63
C TRP A 17 19.61 15.49 3.72
N GLN A 18 18.85 16.18 4.56
CA GLN A 18 19.37 16.94 5.70
C GLN A 18 19.61 16.01 6.89
N GLU A 19 20.81 16.05 7.47
CA GLU A 19 21.20 15.12 8.54
C GLU A 19 20.38 15.37 9.81
N SER A 20 20.28 16.63 10.25
CA SER A 20 19.52 17.04 11.44
C SER A 20 18.06 16.58 11.40
N ILE A 21 17.35 16.83 10.30
CA ILE A 21 15.95 16.41 10.15
C ILE A 21 15.82 14.88 10.25
N LYS A 22 16.74 14.14 9.63
CA LYS A 22 16.76 12.67 9.70
C LYS A 22 16.99 12.21 11.14
N GLU A 23 17.88 12.85 11.89
CA GLU A 23 18.15 12.50 13.30
C GLU A 23 16.93 12.74 14.18
N GLU A 24 16.26 13.89 14.03
CA GLU A 24 15.01 14.18 14.75
C GLU A 24 13.94 13.12 14.49
N TRP A 25 13.78 12.67 13.24
CA TRP A 25 12.85 11.59 12.91
C TRP A 25 13.23 10.25 13.55
N VAL A 26 14.52 9.91 13.60
CA VAL A 26 15.00 8.68 14.25
C VAL A 26 14.75 8.75 15.76
N GLN A 27 15.07 9.86 16.41
CA GLN A 27 14.82 10.08 17.83
C GLN A 27 13.33 10.01 18.15
N TRP A 28 12.49 10.67 17.35
CA TRP A 28 11.03 10.61 17.48
C TRP A 28 10.48 9.19 17.30
N GLY A 29 10.95 8.46 16.28
CA GLY A 29 10.49 7.10 16.00
C GLY A 29 10.95 6.06 17.01
N THR A 30 12.12 6.26 17.62
CA THR A 30 12.68 5.35 18.63
C THR A 30 12.31 5.72 20.06
N GLY A 31 11.94 6.98 20.31
CA GLY A 31 11.74 7.53 21.66
C GLY A 31 13.04 7.74 22.43
N ASP A 32 14.19 7.75 21.75
CA ASP A 32 15.52 7.78 22.36
C ASP A 32 16.41 8.81 21.66
N ASN A 33 16.79 9.85 22.39
CA ASN A 33 17.60 10.95 21.87
C ASN A 33 19.04 10.54 21.54
N SER A 34 19.53 9.40 22.05
CA SER A 34 20.87 8.90 21.74
C SER A 34 20.96 8.23 20.37
N LYS A 35 19.82 7.86 19.76
CA LYS A 35 19.76 7.18 18.47
C LYS A 35 19.57 8.16 17.35
N THR A 36 20.56 8.24 16.46
CA THR A 36 20.58 9.13 15.30
C THR A 36 20.68 8.39 13.97
N SER A 37 20.94 7.07 14.01
CA SER A 37 21.15 6.27 12.80
C SER A 37 19.84 5.61 12.33
N LEU A 38 19.64 5.62 11.01
CA LEU A 38 18.57 4.85 10.38
C LEU A 38 18.74 3.33 10.56
N ASN A 39 19.92 2.87 10.95
CA ASN A 39 20.17 1.46 11.26
C ASN A 39 19.60 1.03 12.61
N ASP A 40 19.35 1.99 13.52
CA ASP A 40 18.81 1.72 14.84
C ASP A 40 17.27 1.54 14.83
N LEU A 41 16.66 1.80 13.66
CA LEU A 41 15.23 1.64 13.45
C LEU A 41 14.86 0.18 13.21
N THR A 42 13.82 -0.26 13.91
CA THR A 42 13.06 -1.45 13.53
C THR A 42 12.17 -1.18 12.32
N PHE A 43 11.69 -2.25 11.67
CA PHE A 43 10.76 -2.16 10.55
C PHE A 43 9.51 -1.32 10.89
N GLU A 44 8.90 -1.55 12.06
CA GLU A 44 7.68 -0.86 12.49
C GLU A 44 7.92 0.61 12.81
N GLN A 45 9.07 0.94 13.42
CA GLN A 45 9.44 2.33 13.70
C GLN A 45 9.68 3.10 12.41
N ALA A 46 10.31 2.48 11.42
CA ALA A 46 10.52 3.09 10.12
C ALA A 46 9.20 3.34 9.38
N ASP A 47 8.26 2.38 9.39
CA ASP A 47 6.92 2.58 8.81
C ASP A 47 6.14 3.69 9.50
N ARG A 48 6.25 3.79 10.84
CA ARG A 48 5.65 4.88 11.61
C ARG A 48 6.18 6.25 11.17
N ILE A 49 7.50 6.37 10.99
CA ILE A 49 8.14 7.62 10.50
C ILE A 49 7.64 7.93 9.09
N ILE A 50 7.66 6.97 8.17
CA ILE A 50 7.23 7.19 6.78
C ILE A 50 5.76 7.62 6.72
N LYS A 51 4.91 6.99 7.53
CA LYS A 51 3.49 7.35 7.66
C LYS A 51 3.31 8.77 8.17
N ALA A 52 4.11 9.19 9.17
CA ALA A 52 4.08 10.56 9.68
C ALA A 52 4.60 11.59 8.66
N GLN A 53 5.65 11.26 7.90
CA GLN A 53 6.24 12.15 6.90
C GLN A 53 5.36 12.35 5.67
N THR A 54 4.66 11.30 5.24
CA THR A 54 3.94 11.30 3.95
C THR A 54 2.42 11.37 4.09
N GLY A 55 1.89 11.13 5.29
CA GLY A 55 0.47 10.88 5.52
C GLY A 55 -0.04 9.56 4.93
N ASN A 56 0.80 8.83 4.19
CA ASN A 56 0.44 7.58 3.53
C ASN A 56 0.91 6.40 4.36
N ASP A 57 -0.01 5.48 4.62
CA ASP A 57 0.33 4.21 5.27
C ASP A 57 1.03 3.29 4.24
N PRO A 58 2.31 2.94 4.45
CA PRO A 58 3.07 2.12 3.51
C PRO A 58 2.40 0.77 3.26
N ASP A 59 1.73 0.21 4.27
CA ASP A 59 1.06 -1.07 4.14
C ASP A 59 -0.20 -0.95 3.28
N LYS A 60 -1.01 0.09 3.51
CA LYS A 60 -2.16 0.40 2.62
C LYS A 60 -1.71 0.65 1.19
N ALA A 61 -0.60 1.36 0.99
CA ALA A 61 -0.06 1.64 -0.33
C ALA A 61 0.30 0.34 -1.09
N ARG A 62 0.71 -0.73 -0.40
CA ARG A 62 0.96 -2.05 -1.03
C ARG A 62 -0.33 -2.66 -1.59
N PHE A 63 -1.43 -2.62 -0.84
CA PHE A 63 -2.72 -3.16 -1.28
C PHE A 63 -3.36 -2.38 -2.44
N GLN A 64 -2.92 -1.15 -2.67
CA GLN A 64 -3.39 -0.29 -3.76
C GLN A 64 -2.58 -0.45 -5.06
N LYS A 65 -1.45 -1.18 -5.02
CA LYS A 65 -0.60 -1.41 -6.21
C LYS A 65 -1.19 -2.48 -7.12
N PHE A 66 -1.09 -2.24 -8.43
CA PHE A 66 -1.44 -3.20 -9.47
C PHE A 66 -0.39 -3.19 -10.60
N ASP A 67 -0.35 -4.27 -11.37
CA ASP A 67 0.49 -4.37 -12.57
C ASP A 67 -0.38 -4.31 -13.83
N PHE A 68 -0.20 -3.26 -14.63
CA PHE A 68 -0.93 -3.07 -15.90
C PHE A 68 -0.54 -4.07 -16.99
N LYS A 69 0.59 -4.78 -16.84
CA LYS A 69 0.99 -5.84 -17.76
C LYS A 69 0.25 -7.14 -17.45
N ASN A 70 -0.16 -7.35 -16.20
CA ASN A 70 -0.91 -8.52 -15.78
C ASN A 70 -2.39 -8.42 -16.23
N SER A 71 -2.82 -9.36 -17.07
CA SER A 71 -4.20 -9.42 -17.58
C SER A 71 -5.23 -9.64 -16.47
N GLN A 72 -4.89 -10.40 -15.42
CA GLN A 72 -5.77 -10.64 -14.28
C GLN A 72 -6.01 -9.36 -13.46
N HIS A 73 -4.98 -8.52 -13.29
CA HIS A 73 -5.13 -7.23 -12.61
C HIS A 73 -5.99 -6.27 -13.44
N LYS A 74 -5.79 -6.25 -14.77
CA LYS A 74 -6.64 -5.47 -15.68
C LYS A 74 -8.10 -5.90 -15.62
N TYR A 75 -8.36 -7.20 -15.48
CA TYR A 75 -9.71 -7.71 -15.30
C TYR A 75 -10.34 -7.21 -13.99
N ILE A 76 -9.58 -7.21 -12.89
CA ILE A 76 -10.02 -6.61 -11.62
C ILE A 76 -10.38 -5.14 -11.80
N LEU A 77 -9.54 -4.35 -12.47
CA LEU A 77 -9.82 -2.94 -12.74
C LEU A 77 -11.14 -2.77 -13.50
N SER A 78 -11.39 -3.58 -14.54
CA SER A 78 -12.67 -3.58 -15.26
C SER A 78 -13.86 -3.86 -14.35
N MET A 79 -13.72 -4.79 -13.40
CA MET A 79 -14.77 -5.08 -12.42
C MET A 79 -15.01 -3.90 -11.47
N LEU A 80 -13.97 -3.15 -11.06
CA LEU A 80 -14.13 -1.94 -10.25
C LEU A 80 -15.03 -0.92 -10.93
N HIS A 81 -14.84 -0.70 -12.23
CA HIS A 81 -15.73 0.15 -13.03
C HIS A 81 -17.16 -0.38 -13.06
N THR A 82 -17.32 -1.70 -13.17
CA THR A 82 -18.63 -2.35 -13.24
C THR A 82 -19.44 -2.16 -11.95
N VAL A 83 -18.80 -2.21 -10.77
CA VAL A 83 -19.47 -1.97 -9.47
C VAL A 83 -19.48 -0.50 -9.06
N GLY A 84 -19.06 0.41 -9.93
CA GLY A 84 -19.00 1.85 -9.64
C GLY A 84 -17.91 2.25 -8.64
N TRP A 85 -16.98 1.35 -8.29
CA TRP A 85 -15.83 1.65 -7.43
C TRP A 85 -14.79 2.39 -8.23
N THR A 86 -15.04 3.68 -8.43
CA THR A 86 -14.26 4.54 -9.30
C THR A 86 -14.06 5.91 -8.65
N LYS A 87 -12.98 6.58 -9.03
CA LYS A 87 -12.67 7.95 -8.62
C LYS A 87 -12.13 8.75 -9.79
N GLU A 88 -12.27 10.07 -9.70
CA GLU A 88 -11.69 10.96 -10.69
C GLU A 88 -10.19 11.17 -10.43
N HIS A 89 -9.39 11.00 -11.48
CA HIS A 89 -7.97 11.29 -11.45
C HIS A 89 -7.56 11.93 -12.77
N ASN A 90 -7.06 13.17 -12.71
CA ASN A 90 -6.68 13.97 -13.88
C ASN A 90 -7.78 14.04 -14.96
N GLY A 91 -9.03 14.28 -14.55
CA GLY A 91 -10.18 14.38 -15.45
C GLY A 91 -10.62 13.06 -16.08
N ARG A 92 -10.13 11.92 -15.58
CA ARG A 92 -10.53 10.58 -16.03
C ARG A 92 -11.08 9.78 -14.86
N LEU A 93 -12.12 9.01 -15.13
CA LEU A 93 -12.63 8.05 -14.18
C LEU A 93 -11.70 6.82 -14.16
N VAL A 94 -11.15 6.51 -13.00
CA VAL A 94 -10.26 5.35 -12.79
C VAL A 94 -10.80 4.47 -11.68
N GLY A 95 -10.50 3.18 -11.70
CA GLY A 95 -10.87 2.27 -10.61
C GLY A 95 -10.32 2.74 -9.26
N ASP A 96 -11.16 2.74 -8.23
CA ASP A 96 -10.75 3.15 -6.89
C ASP A 96 -10.00 2.01 -6.18
N MET A 97 -8.68 2.03 -6.37
CA MET A 97 -7.77 1.07 -5.75
C MET A 97 -7.72 1.18 -4.23
N GLU A 98 -8.13 2.30 -3.63
CA GLU A 98 -8.18 2.43 -2.18
C GLU A 98 -9.34 1.63 -1.59
N ALA A 99 -10.55 1.81 -2.14
CA ALA A 99 -11.71 1.00 -1.78
C ALA A 99 -11.43 -0.49 -2.00
N PHE A 100 -10.83 -0.85 -3.14
CA PHE A 100 -10.46 -2.23 -3.43
C PHE A 100 -9.38 -2.78 -2.49
N GLY A 101 -8.34 -2.00 -2.18
CA GLY A 101 -7.30 -2.40 -1.23
C GLY A 101 -7.85 -2.64 0.18
N ASN A 102 -8.83 -1.84 0.62
CA ASN A 102 -9.52 -2.07 1.89
C ASN A 102 -10.38 -3.34 1.85
N TRP A 103 -11.05 -3.61 0.72
CA TRP A 103 -11.79 -4.86 0.52
C TRP A 103 -10.87 -6.09 0.54
N LEU A 104 -9.69 -6.01 -0.08
CA LEU A 104 -8.69 -7.08 -0.04
C LEU A 104 -8.26 -7.44 1.39
N GLN A 105 -8.09 -6.44 2.25
CA GLN A 105 -7.64 -6.67 3.63
C GLN A 105 -8.75 -7.25 4.52
N THR A 106 -9.99 -6.85 4.28
CA THR A 106 -11.10 -7.10 5.21
C THR A 106 -12.03 -8.23 4.78
N ARG A 107 -12.29 -8.38 3.47
CA ARG A 107 -13.33 -9.25 2.92
C ARG A 107 -12.82 -10.29 1.93
N SER A 108 -11.68 -10.06 1.28
CA SER A 108 -11.11 -11.05 0.35
C SER A 108 -10.72 -12.35 1.07
N PRO A 109 -10.90 -13.52 0.43
CA PRO A 109 -10.35 -14.77 0.95
C PRO A 109 -8.81 -14.77 0.99
N ILE A 110 -8.18 -13.98 0.12
CA ILE A 110 -6.72 -13.78 0.09
C ILE A 110 -6.40 -12.37 0.55
N LYS A 111 -5.89 -12.25 1.79
CA LYS A 111 -5.51 -10.99 2.44
C LYS A 111 -4.08 -10.58 2.12
N LEU A 112 -3.71 -10.64 0.85
CA LEU A 112 -2.39 -10.23 0.35
C LEU A 112 -2.54 -9.16 -0.73
N PRO A 113 -1.58 -8.23 -0.86
CA PRO A 113 -1.52 -7.32 -2.01
C PRO A 113 -1.55 -8.07 -3.33
N LEU A 114 -2.20 -7.52 -4.37
CA LEU A 114 -2.30 -8.18 -5.68
C LEU A 114 -0.92 -8.56 -6.25
N THR A 115 0.07 -7.70 -6.06
CA THR A 115 1.45 -7.91 -6.53
C THR A 115 2.17 -9.07 -5.84
N GLU A 116 1.65 -9.54 -4.71
CA GLU A 116 2.22 -10.63 -3.90
C GLU A 116 1.41 -11.93 -4.05
N GLN A 117 0.28 -11.90 -4.76
CA GLN A 117 -0.53 -13.07 -5.02
C GLN A 117 0.02 -13.87 -6.20
N GLY A 118 0.21 -15.17 -5.99
CA GLY A 118 0.46 -16.10 -7.09
C GLY A 118 -0.79 -16.29 -7.97
N LYS A 119 -0.62 -16.87 -9.17
CA LYS A 119 -1.72 -17.05 -10.15
C LYS A 119 -2.98 -17.71 -9.57
N ALA A 120 -2.82 -18.79 -8.80
CA ALA A 120 -3.94 -19.52 -8.20
C ALA A 120 -4.65 -18.72 -7.10
N GLN A 121 -3.90 -17.95 -6.31
CA GLN A 121 -4.47 -17.06 -5.30
C GLN A 121 -5.23 -15.92 -5.96
N LEU A 122 -4.67 -15.34 -7.02
CA LEU A 122 -5.28 -14.26 -7.76
C LEU A 122 -6.59 -14.69 -8.44
N GLN A 123 -6.68 -15.93 -8.94
CA GLN A 123 -7.94 -16.50 -9.42
C GLN A 123 -9.02 -16.58 -8.33
N LYS A 124 -8.65 -16.96 -7.09
CA LYS A 124 -9.59 -16.98 -5.96
C LYS A 124 -10.07 -15.58 -5.60
N THR A 125 -9.17 -14.59 -5.61
CA THR A 125 -9.50 -13.17 -5.40
C THR A 125 -10.48 -12.68 -6.47
N ILE A 126 -10.20 -12.97 -7.74
CA ILE A 126 -11.09 -12.63 -8.87
C ILE A 126 -12.46 -13.26 -8.68
N TYR A 127 -12.53 -14.57 -8.43
CA TYR A 127 -13.78 -15.27 -8.25
C TYR A 127 -14.61 -14.69 -7.10
N ALA A 128 -13.98 -14.38 -5.97
CA ALA A 128 -14.65 -13.73 -4.85
C ALA A 128 -15.18 -12.34 -5.21
N PHE A 129 -14.41 -11.56 -5.97
CA PHE A 129 -14.82 -10.23 -6.40
C PHE A 129 -15.94 -10.27 -7.45
N GLU A 130 -15.95 -11.25 -8.35
CA GLU A 130 -17.06 -11.51 -9.27
C GLU A 130 -18.37 -11.75 -8.52
N GLN A 131 -18.34 -12.43 -7.37
CA GLN A 131 -19.54 -12.60 -6.55
C GLN A 131 -20.03 -11.24 -6.03
N VAL A 132 -19.12 -10.37 -5.57
CA VAL A 132 -19.49 -9.00 -5.16
C VAL A 132 -20.17 -8.25 -6.31
N VAL A 133 -19.60 -8.36 -7.52
CA VAL A 133 -20.17 -7.73 -8.73
C VAL A 133 -21.57 -8.28 -9.01
N LYS A 134 -21.77 -9.60 -8.95
CA LYS A 134 -23.10 -10.22 -9.18
C LYS A 134 -24.15 -9.72 -8.19
N HIS A 135 -23.80 -9.60 -6.91
CA HIS A 135 -24.72 -9.09 -5.88
C HIS A 135 -25.07 -7.61 -6.07
N GLN A 136 -24.26 -6.83 -6.79
CA GLN A 136 -24.56 -5.43 -7.09
C GLN A 136 -25.73 -5.28 -8.08
N PHE A 137 -26.00 -6.30 -8.90
CA PHE A 137 -27.03 -6.30 -9.94
C PHE A 137 -28.16 -7.32 -9.69
N SER A 138 -28.19 -7.93 -8.51
CA SER A 138 -29.21 -8.91 -8.11
C SER A 138 -30.22 -8.28 -7.17
#